data_AF-A0A6A0GVI0-F1
#
_entry.id   AF-A0A6A0GVI0-F1
#
_cell.length_a   1.000
_cell.length_b   1.000
_cell.length_c   1.000
_cell.angle_alpha   90.00
_cell.angle_beta   90.00
_cell.angle_gamma   90.00
#
_symmetry.space_group_name_H-M   'P 1'
#
loop_
_entity.id
_entity.type
_entity.pdbx_description
1 polymer ?
#
loop_
_entity_poly.entity_id
_entity_poly.type
_entity_poly.pdbx_seq_one_letter_code
_entity_poly.pdbx_strand_id
1 'polypeptide(L)'
;MEAAPQFHAKTGARLPGPSAVFSWLPETPILTQNFHVPDNWLVEVVRSKYDLDNIKLELVESNVVSEYELENLLVEGHCFEQSTGNPPRGLQFTLGTQHDPVMVDTIVMANLGYFQLKANPGAWHLDLREGRSKDLYGITR
;
A
#
# COMPACT_ATOMS: atom_id res chain seq x y z
N MET A 1 -6.56 13.20 -16.36
CA MET A 1 -5.10 13.09 -16.15
C MET A 1 -4.41 13.82 -17.29
N GLU A 2 -3.55 14.79 -17.00
CA GLU A 2 -2.76 15.43 -18.04
C GLU A 2 -1.66 14.49 -18.52
N ALA A 3 -1.55 14.32 -19.83
CA ALA A 3 -0.64 13.35 -20.45
C ALA A 3 0.82 13.84 -20.53
N ALA A 4 1.07 15.11 -20.23
CA ALA A 4 2.38 15.74 -20.41
C ALA A 4 3.00 16.17 -19.06
N PRO A 5 4.34 16.13 -18.94
CA PRO A 5 5.03 16.65 -17.77
C PRO A 5 4.81 18.17 -17.64
N GLN A 6 4.52 18.61 -16.41
CA GLN A 6 4.30 20.03 -16.12
C GLN A 6 5.55 20.69 -15.54
N PHE A 7 5.80 21.94 -15.96
CA PHE A 7 6.94 22.75 -15.54
C PHE A 7 6.49 24.15 -15.13
N HIS A 8 7.19 24.73 -14.16
CA HIS A 8 6.95 26.08 -13.69
C HIS A 8 7.39 27.09 -14.77
N ALA A 9 6.45 27.93 -15.22
CA ALA A 9 6.63 28.80 -16.39
C ALA A 9 7.81 29.78 -16.32
N LYS A 10 8.24 30.18 -15.11
CA LYS A 10 9.32 31.17 -14.93
C LYS A 10 10.68 30.55 -14.65
N THR A 11 10.72 29.37 -14.06
CA THR A 11 11.97 28.75 -13.57
C THR A 11 12.35 27.51 -14.36
N GLY A 12 11.44 26.97 -15.18
CA GLY A 12 11.64 25.70 -15.89
C GLY A 12 11.71 24.48 -14.97
N ALA A 13 11.54 24.64 -13.66
CA ALA A 13 11.55 23.55 -12.69
C ALA A 13 10.33 22.65 -12.88
N ARG A 14 10.50 21.34 -12.74
CA ARG A 14 9.38 20.38 -12.75
C ARG A 14 8.41 20.69 -11.61
N LEU A 15 7.11 20.69 -11.89
CA LEU A 15 6.09 20.86 -10.85
C LEU A 15 6.03 19.64 -9.92
N PRO A 16 5.65 19.82 -8.64
CA PRO A 16 5.67 18.77 -7.61
C PRO A 16 4.76 17.56 -7.90
N GLY A 17 3.93 17.63 -8.94
CA GLY A 17 3.11 16.52 -9.40
C GLY A 17 1.65 16.92 -9.55
N PRO A 18 0.78 15.98 -9.95
CA PRO A 18 -0.65 16.22 -10.03
C PRO A 18 -1.24 16.43 -8.63
N SER A 19 -2.13 17.40 -8.51
CA SER A 19 -2.95 17.65 -7.31
C SER A 19 -4.43 17.58 -7.66
N ALA A 20 -5.24 16.97 -6.79
CA ALA A 20 -6.70 17.03 -6.90
C ALA A 20 -7.22 18.21 -6.08
N VAL A 21 -7.91 19.15 -6.74
CA VAL A 21 -8.51 20.31 -6.09
C VAL A 21 -10.02 20.30 -6.31
N PHE A 22 -10.77 20.24 -5.21
CA PHE A 22 -12.22 20.32 -5.22
C PHE A 22 -12.62 21.72 -4.77
N SER A 23 -13.33 22.45 -5.63
CA SER A 23 -13.82 23.81 -5.36
C SER A 23 -15.34 23.81 -5.29
N TRP A 24 -15.91 24.78 -4.58
CA TRP A 24 -17.37 24.97 -4.47
C TRP A 24 -18.09 23.77 -3.83
N LEU A 25 -17.46 23.14 -2.84
CA LEU A 25 -18.08 22.08 -2.06
C LEU A 25 -19.13 22.68 -1.09
N PRO A 26 -20.26 21.98 -0.86
CA PRO A 26 -21.27 22.43 0.09
C PRO A 26 -20.74 22.35 1.53
N GLU A 27 -21.00 23.38 2.34
CA GLU A 27 -20.37 23.49 3.66
C GLU A 27 -21.10 22.76 4.79
N THR A 28 -22.41 22.61 4.67
CA THR A 28 -23.29 22.01 5.68
C THR A 28 -23.12 20.49 5.88
N PRO A 29 -23.01 19.65 4.82
CA PRO A 29 -22.87 18.21 5.02
C PRO A 29 -21.49 17.85 5.57
N ILE A 30 -21.44 16.72 6.30
CA ILE A 30 -20.17 16.08 6.66
C ILE A 30 -19.65 15.34 5.44
N LEU A 31 -18.37 15.54 5.14
CA LEU A 31 -17.67 14.97 3.99
C LEU A 31 -16.57 14.01 4.47
N THR A 32 -16.33 12.99 3.67
CA THR A 32 -15.22 12.04 3.84
C THR A 32 -14.34 12.14 2.60
N GLN A 33 -13.03 12.33 2.77
CA GLN A 33 -12.08 12.31 1.67
C GLN A 33 -11.53 10.90 1.47
N ASN A 34 -11.82 10.31 0.30
CA ASN A 34 -11.29 9.01 -0.09
C ASN A 34 -10.27 9.18 -1.24
N PHE A 35 -9.17 8.44 -1.16
CA PHE A 35 -8.16 8.37 -2.23
C PHE A 35 -8.24 7.01 -2.93
N HIS A 36 -8.77 7.01 -4.15
CA HIS A 36 -8.96 5.78 -4.92
C HIS A 36 -7.66 5.41 -5.67
N VAL A 37 -6.97 4.39 -5.16
CA VAL A 37 -5.68 3.91 -5.66
C VAL A 37 -5.81 2.51 -6.26
N PRO A 38 -4.85 2.07 -7.09
CA PRO A 38 -4.76 0.66 -7.50
C PRO A 38 -4.65 -0.28 -6.28
N ASP A 39 -5.23 -1.47 -6.38
CA ASP A 39 -5.32 -2.41 -5.24
C ASP A 39 -3.96 -2.83 -4.68
N ASN A 40 -2.91 -2.86 -5.52
CA ASN A 40 -1.56 -3.25 -5.11
C ASN A 40 -0.73 -2.08 -4.52
N TRP A 41 -1.34 -0.92 -4.29
CA TRP A 41 -0.69 0.25 -3.71
C TRP A 41 -1.12 0.41 -2.25
N LEU A 42 -0.15 0.50 -1.36
CA LEU A 42 -0.38 0.88 0.03
C LEU A 42 -0.09 2.37 0.18
N VAL A 43 -1.14 3.17 0.20
CA VAL A 43 -1.07 4.63 0.33
C VAL A 43 -1.58 5.06 1.69
N GLU A 44 -0.82 5.92 2.36
CA GLU A 44 -1.16 6.47 3.67
C GLU A 44 -1.23 8.01 3.65
N VAL A 45 -1.97 8.58 4.59
CA VAL A 45 -2.02 10.03 4.82
C VAL A 45 -0.82 10.42 5.68
N VAL A 46 0.12 11.17 5.12
CA VAL A 46 1.32 11.62 5.85
C VAL A 46 1.15 13.00 6.46
N ARG A 47 0.22 13.80 5.92
CA ARG A 47 -0.07 15.13 6.44
C ARG A 47 -1.53 15.50 6.24
N SER A 48 -2.20 15.87 7.33
CA SER A 48 -3.49 16.57 7.30
C SER A 48 -3.67 17.35 8.61
N LYS A 49 -4.24 18.55 8.54
CA LYS A 49 -4.65 19.32 9.73
C LYS A 49 -5.99 18.82 10.30
N TYR A 50 -6.81 18.22 9.46
CA TYR A 50 -8.21 17.89 9.76
C TYR A 50 -8.44 16.37 9.67
N ASP A 51 -9.46 15.88 10.38
CA ASP A 51 -9.96 14.52 10.23
C ASP A 51 -10.61 14.37 8.84
N LEU A 52 -10.05 13.47 8.02
CA LEU A 52 -10.47 13.27 6.66
C LEU A 52 -11.75 12.43 6.54
N ASP A 53 -12.13 11.73 7.60
CA ASP A 53 -13.37 10.94 7.61
C ASP A 53 -14.59 11.79 7.98
N ASN A 54 -14.39 12.91 8.70
CA ASN A 54 -15.45 13.76 9.25
C ASN A 54 -15.22 15.26 8.97
N ILE A 55 -14.99 15.62 7.70
CA ILE A 55 -14.77 17.01 7.30
C ILE A 55 -16.09 17.79 7.37
N LYS A 56 -16.15 18.81 8.23
CA LYS A 56 -17.28 19.75 8.29
C LYS A 56 -16.81 21.15 7.93
N LEU A 57 -16.96 21.53 6.65
CA LEU A 57 -16.32 22.73 6.08
C LEU A 57 -16.72 24.04 6.78
N GLU A 58 -17.94 24.16 7.30
CA GLU A 58 -18.36 25.34 8.10
C GLU A 58 -17.53 25.55 9.40
N LEU A 59 -16.83 24.51 9.88
CA LEU A 59 -15.96 24.57 11.07
C LEU A 59 -14.48 24.75 10.72
N VAL A 60 -14.14 24.83 9.44
CA VAL A 60 -12.76 24.87 8.95
C VAL A 60 -12.38 26.34 8.66
N GLU A 61 -11.32 26.83 9.32
CA GLU A 61 -10.86 28.23 9.18
C GLU A 61 -10.22 28.54 7.81
N SER A 62 -9.77 27.51 7.08
CA SER A 62 -9.01 27.63 5.83
C SER A 62 -9.29 26.45 4.90
N ASN A 63 -8.57 26.33 3.78
CA ASN A 63 -8.67 25.15 2.93
C ASN A 63 -8.27 23.88 3.70
N VAL A 64 -8.98 22.78 3.45
CA VAL A 64 -8.57 21.43 3.86
C VAL A 64 -7.52 20.94 2.88
N VAL A 65 -6.32 20.62 3.40
CA VAL A 65 -5.20 20.11 2.61
C VAL A 65 -4.71 18.82 3.25
N SER A 66 -4.57 17.80 2.40
CA SER A 66 -4.04 16.49 2.76
C SER A 66 -2.95 16.07 1.77
N GLU A 67 -1.88 15.47 2.29
CA GLU A 67 -0.80 14.89 1.51
C GLU A 67 -0.80 13.38 1.75
N TYR A 68 -0.73 12.62 0.66
CA TYR A 68 -0.70 11.17 0.66
C TYR A 68 0.65 10.68 0.13
N GLU A 69 1.15 9.59 0.70
CA GLU A 69 2.38 8.94 0.26
C GLU A 69 2.10 7.48 -0.12
N LEU A 70 2.65 7.06 -1.26
CA LEU A 70 2.75 5.65 -1.60
C LEU A 70 3.90 5.05 -0.79
N GLU A 71 3.58 4.49 0.36
CA GLU A 71 4.56 3.95 1.31
C GLU A 71 5.16 2.64 0.78
N ASN A 72 4.31 1.73 0.28
CA ASN A 72 4.71 0.45 -0.24
C ASN A 72 3.86 -0.01 -1.42
N LEU A 73 4.42 -0.94 -2.19
CA LEU A 73 3.71 -1.80 -3.10
C LEU A 73 3.43 -3.14 -2.43
N LEU A 74 2.29 -3.73 -2.75
CA LEU A 74 1.92 -5.04 -2.25
C LEU A 74 2.52 -6.13 -3.14
N VAL A 75 3.22 -7.07 -2.50
CA VAL A 75 3.61 -8.35 -3.09
C VAL A 75 2.63 -9.37 -2.60
N GLU A 76 1.77 -9.82 -3.50
CA GLU A 76 0.70 -10.75 -3.21
C GLU A 76 0.79 -12.01 -4.07
N GLY A 77 0.17 -13.07 -3.59
CA GLY A 77 0.13 -14.32 -4.32
C GLY A 77 -0.74 -15.37 -3.64
N HIS A 78 -0.77 -16.54 -4.26
CA HIS A 78 -1.49 -17.69 -3.77
C HIS A 78 -0.53 -18.85 -3.56
N CYS A 79 -0.67 -19.55 -2.43
CA CYS A 79 0.16 -20.68 -2.04
C CYS A 79 -0.71 -21.93 -1.88
N PHE A 80 -0.26 -23.06 -2.42
CA PHE A 80 -0.97 -24.33 -2.37
C PHE A 80 0.01 -25.48 -2.10
N GLU A 81 -0.41 -26.46 -1.31
CA GLU A 81 0.33 -27.69 -1.12
C GLU A 81 0.35 -28.53 -2.39
N GLN A 82 1.52 -29.01 -2.80
CA GLN A 82 1.66 -29.78 -4.03
C GLN A 82 0.89 -31.11 -4.02
N SER A 83 0.79 -31.76 -2.85
CA SER A 83 0.16 -33.07 -2.69
C SER A 83 -1.37 -33.02 -2.67
N THR A 84 -1.93 -32.03 -1.99
CA THR A 84 -3.39 -31.94 -1.74
C THR A 84 -4.07 -30.85 -2.58
N GLY A 85 -3.31 -29.88 -3.10
CA GLY A 85 -3.84 -28.67 -3.72
C GLY A 85 -4.49 -27.70 -2.74
N ASN A 86 -4.49 -28.02 -1.44
CA ASN A 86 -5.11 -27.17 -0.43
C ASN A 86 -4.19 -26.01 -0.03
N PRO A 87 -4.73 -24.85 0.36
CA PRO A 87 -3.97 -23.80 1.01
C PRO A 87 -3.30 -24.28 2.31
N PRO A 88 -1.97 -24.12 2.47
CA PRO A 88 -1.27 -24.44 3.72
C PRO A 88 -1.55 -23.33 4.75
N ARG A 89 -2.73 -23.35 5.35
CA ARG A 89 -3.19 -22.31 6.29
C ARG A 89 -2.20 -22.12 7.44
N GLY A 90 -1.80 -20.87 7.65
CA GLY A 90 -0.90 -20.51 8.74
C GLY A 90 0.58 -20.78 8.45
N LEU A 91 0.92 -21.26 7.24
CA LEU A 91 2.31 -21.25 6.76
C LEU A 91 2.83 -19.82 6.80
N GLN A 92 4.02 -19.64 7.37
CA GLN A 92 4.62 -18.34 7.60
C GLN A 92 5.69 -18.07 6.55
N PHE A 93 5.58 -16.93 5.87
CA PHE A 93 6.58 -16.41 4.95
C PHE A 93 7.34 -15.25 5.57
N THR A 94 8.60 -15.10 5.16
CA THR A 94 9.43 -13.91 5.40
C THR A 94 9.88 -13.34 4.07
N LEU A 95 9.93 -12.02 3.97
CA LEU A 95 10.49 -11.29 2.85
C LEU A 95 11.62 -10.39 3.35
N GLY A 96 12.72 -10.38 2.63
CA GLY A 96 13.85 -9.50 2.93
C GLY A 96 14.79 -9.35 1.75
N THR A 97 15.92 -8.70 2.00
CA THR A 97 16.99 -8.49 1.02
C THR A 97 18.13 -9.49 1.28
N GLN A 98 19.16 -9.48 0.42
CA GLN A 98 20.35 -10.30 0.64
C GLN A 98 21.09 -9.96 1.94
N HIS A 99 21.05 -8.69 2.38
CA HIS A 99 21.76 -8.23 3.57
C HIS A 99 20.94 -8.37 4.85
N ASP A 100 19.62 -8.27 4.73
CA ASP A 100 18.67 -8.44 5.83
C ASP A 100 17.51 -9.33 5.35
N PRO A 101 17.59 -10.66 5.57
CA PRO A 101 16.69 -11.64 4.97
C PRO A 101 15.28 -11.65 5.58
N VAL A 102 15.08 -11.03 6.74
CA VAL A 102 13.82 -11.11 7.50
C VAL A 102 13.37 -9.70 7.89
N MET A 103 12.82 -8.98 6.93
CA MET A 103 12.32 -7.61 7.15
C MET A 103 10.84 -7.58 7.50
N VAL A 104 10.03 -8.35 6.77
CA VAL A 104 8.59 -8.44 6.97
C VAL A 104 8.14 -9.89 6.87
N ASP A 105 7.05 -10.23 7.55
CA ASP A 105 6.49 -11.56 7.57
C ASP A 105 4.98 -11.55 7.41
N THR A 106 4.44 -12.67 6.92
CA THR A 106 3.00 -12.85 6.76
C THR A 106 2.63 -14.32 6.87
N ILE A 107 1.33 -14.59 6.91
CA ILE A 107 0.81 -15.96 6.92
C ILE A 107 -0.09 -16.22 5.72
N VAL A 108 -0.07 -17.46 5.25
CA VAL A 108 -0.99 -17.93 4.21
C VAL A 108 -2.39 -18.08 4.79
N MET A 109 -3.36 -17.41 4.16
CA MET A 109 -4.76 -17.50 4.53
C MET A 109 -5.39 -18.82 4.07
N ALA A 110 -6.39 -19.30 4.82
CA ALA A 110 -7.12 -20.53 4.48
C ALA A 110 -7.91 -20.40 3.18
N ASN A 111 -8.40 -19.20 2.89
CA ASN A 111 -9.21 -18.93 1.71
C ASN A 111 -8.27 -18.68 0.54
N LEU A 112 -8.28 -19.60 -0.44
CA LEU A 112 -7.51 -19.49 -1.69
C LEU A 112 -5.98 -19.35 -1.51
N GLY A 113 -5.43 -19.62 -0.32
CA GLY A 113 -3.98 -19.56 -0.11
C GLY A 113 -3.38 -18.17 -0.24
N TYR A 114 -4.19 -17.13 -0.10
CA TYR A 114 -3.74 -15.76 -0.28
C TYR A 114 -2.70 -15.35 0.77
N PHE A 115 -1.66 -14.63 0.35
CA PHE A 115 -0.72 -13.95 1.23
C PHE A 115 -0.35 -12.59 0.63
N GLN A 116 0.01 -11.65 1.50
CA GLN A 116 0.39 -10.30 1.11
C GLN A 116 1.56 -9.82 1.98
N LEU A 117 2.55 -9.21 1.35
CA LEU A 117 3.74 -8.60 1.97
C LEU A 117 3.89 -7.18 1.44
N LYS A 118 4.45 -6.28 2.26
CA LYS A 118 4.77 -4.90 1.87
C LYS A 118 6.20 -4.85 1.33
N ALA A 119 6.41 -4.24 0.17
CA ALA A 119 7.74 -4.07 -0.40
C ALA A 119 7.85 -2.77 -1.22
N ASN A 120 9.08 -2.30 -1.40
CA ASN A 120 9.40 -1.22 -2.32
C ASN A 120 10.21 -1.76 -3.51
N PRO A 121 10.36 -1.01 -4.62
CA PRO A 121 11.13 -1.47 -5.77
C PRO A 121 12.55 -1.92 -5.38
N GLY A 122 12.91 -3.16 -5.73
CA GLY A 122 14.17 -3.76 -5.31
C GLY A 122 14.24 -5.26 -5.58
N ALA A 123 15.38 -5.86 -5.27
CA ALA A 123 15.57 -7.31 -5.29
C ALA A 123 15.23 -7.90 -3.92
N TRP A 124 14.28 -8.82 -3.90
CA TRP A 124 13.75 -9.42 -2.68
C TRP A 124 13.92 -10.94 -2.68
N HIS A 125 14.04 -11.50 -1.49
CA HIS A 125 14.08 -12.94 -1.23
C HIS A 125 12.89 -13.31 -0.36
N LEU A 126 12.05 -14.20 -0.89
CA LEU A 126 10.92 -14.81 -0.17
C LEU A 126 11.37 -16.19 0.33
N ASP A 127 11.23 -16.45 1.62
CA ASP A 127 11.55 -17.74 2.25
C ASP A 127 10.51 -18.11 3.31
N LEU A 128 10.52 -19.35 3.77
CA LEU A 128 9.75 -19.79 4.91
C LEU A 128 10.36 -19.27 6.20
N ARG A 129 9.51 -18.80 7.11
CA ARG A 129 9.94 -18.40 8.44
C ARG A 129 10.53 -19.60 9.19
N GLU A 130 11.64 -19.38 9.88
CA GLU A 130 12.27 -20.38 10.74
C GLU A 130 11.30 -20.98 11.77
N GLY A 131 11.47 -22.27 12.04
CA GLY A 131 10.58 -23.06 12.90
C GLY A 131 9.59 -23.90 12.11
N ARG A 132 8.38 -24.09 12.66
CA ARG A 132 7.43 -25.12 12.20
C ARG A 132 7.07 -25.07 10.71
N SER A 133 7.08 -23.87 10.10
CA SER A 133 6.82 -23.73 8.67
C SER A 133 7.93 -24.38 7.84
N LYS A 134 9.19 -24.11 8.17
CA LYS A 134 10.38 -24.65 7.50
C LYS A 134 10.67 -26.11 7.87
N ASP A 135 10.26 -26.53 9.06
CA ASP A 135 10.36 -27.94 9.49
C ASP A 135 9.44 -28.88 8.69
N LEU A 136 8.28 -28.36 8.25
CA LEU A 136 7.22 -29.16 7.61
C LEU A 136 7.15 -28.97 6.10
N TYR A 137 7.58 -27.82 5.58
CA TYR A 137 7.40 -27.45 4.17
C TYR A 137 8.72 -26.98 3.54
N GLY A 138 8.79 -27.09 2.22
CA GLY A 138 9.80 -26.44 1.39
C GLY A 138 9.13 -25.74 0.21
N ILE A 139 9.75 -24.66 -0.27
CA ILE A 139 9.28 -23.93 -1.45
C ILE A 139 9.84 -24.62 -2.69
N THR A 140 8.97 -25.10 -3.57
CA THR A 140 9.34 -25.64 -4.89
C THR A 140 9.30 -24.54 -5.94
N ARG A 141 10.25 -24.59 -6.89
CA ARG A 141 10.27 -23.72 -8.09
C ARG A 141 9.48 -24.32 -9.23
#